data_AF-A0A0M2RT55-F1
#
_entry.id   AF-A0A0M2RT55-F1
#
_cell.length_a   1.000
_cell.length_b   1.000
_cell.length_c   1.000
_cell.angle_alpha   90.00
_cell.angle_beta   90.00
_cell.angle_gamma   90.00
#
_symmetry.space_group_name_H-M   'P 1'
#
loop_
_entity.id
_entity.type
_entity.pdbx_description
1 polymer ?
#
loop_
_entity_poly.entity_id
_entity_poly.type
_entity_poly.pdbx_seq_one_letter_code
_entity_poly.pdbx_strand_id
1 'polypeptide(L)'
;MRARLIRAVLALYPAAIRERYGDEIAELLAASDTPVRDLADTARCAVHDRLSRRAGTITVARARTAAFTVIKLVVAPLAFGVLLLLLLTTAGLLADATGAHEAAPYGYALAVALAAASVWWFGRWLAGSEPIVAAAVVVPAALALGLAGISAVRPVGDVLGEVRVGSLAAVACWALGAIALGSAVRVLLRRGRRAVAWLSSGIGGLLLLDAVTAVYVFTALPAERAPRHNAPLWYPSAMSWWDPGLVDGAYRQLEDSIKMLPPMLTMCTVFLLAVVGVTARRSAPLPGRARGRAAGREPAP
;
A
#
# COMPACT_ATOMS: atom_id res chain seq x y z
N MET A 1 6.60 -28.64 3.44
CA MET A 1 5.85 -27.36 3.57
C MET A 1 5.67 -26.93 5.05
N ARG A 2 5.27 -27.86 5.94
CA ARG A 2 5.08 -27.65 7.40
C ARG A 2 6.27 -26.99 8.13
N ALA A 3 7.50 -27.47 7.92
CA ALA A 3 8.70 -26.89 8.53
C ALA A 3 8.98 -25.42 8.14
N ARG A 4 8.57 -24.99 6.94
CA ARG A 4 8.69 -23.57 6.51
C ARG A 4 7.68 -22.69 7.25
N LEU A 5 6.47 -23.20 7.48
CA LEU A 5 5.43 -22.49 8.24
C LEU A 5 5.80 -22.37 9.72
N ILE A 6 6.33 -23.44 10.33
CA ILE A 6 6.83 -23.41 11.72
C ILE A 6 7.93 -22.36 11.88
N ARG A 7 8.91 -22.32 10.97
CA ARG A 7 9.95 -21.26 10.98
C ARG A 7 9.37 -19.86 10.80
N ALA A 8 8.34 -19.70 9.96
CA ALA A 8 7.69 -18.42 9.76
C ALA A 8 6.99 -17.94 11.05
N VAL A 9 6.33 -18.84 11.78
CA VAL A 9 5.70 -18.55 13.07
C VAL A 9 6.74 -18.23 14.15
N LEU A 10 7.81 -19.03 14.27
CA LEU A 10 8.90 -18.76 15.22
C LEU A 10 9.63 -17.45 14.94
N ALA A 11 9.68 -16.99 13.69
CA ALA A 11 10.22 -15.69 13.35
C ALA A 11 9.38 -14.51 13.89
N LEU A 12 8.13 -14.75 14.30
CA LEU A 12 7.29 -13.74 14.94
C LEU A 12 7.71 -13.47 16.39
N TYR A 13 8.26 -14.48 17.09
CA TYR A 13 8.75 -14.34 18.46
C TYR A 13 10.00 -13.45 18.55
N PRO A 14 10.18 -12.68 19.65
CA PRO A 14 11.42 -12.00 19.98
C PRO A 14 12.62 -12.97 20.00
N ALA A 15 13.80 -12.49 19.61
CA ALA A 15 15.01 -13.32 19.51
C ALA A 15 15.29 -14.10 20.80
N ALA A 16 15.18 -13.45 21.97
CA ALA A 16 15.39 -14.09 23.26
C ALA A 16 14.41 -15.24 23.58
N ILE A 17 13.16 -15.17 23.12
CA ILE A 17 12.20 -16.28 23.31
C ILE A 17 12.51 -17.39 22.31
N ARG A 18 12.80 -17.04 21.05
CA ARG A 18 13.16 -18.02 20.03
C ARG A 18 14.43 -18.79 20.37
N GLU A 19 15.43 -18.13 20.94
CA GLU A 19 16.69 -18.76 21.36
C GLU A 19 16.51 -19.68 22.57
N ARG A 20 15.52 -19.40 23.43
CA ARG A 20 15.29 -20.16 24.67
C ARG A 20 14.28 -21.30 24.52
N TYR A 21 13.25 -21.11 23.70
CA TYR A 21 12.10 -22.02 23.57
C TYR A 21 11.78 -22.39 22.12
N GLY A 22 12.55 -21.92 21.14
CA GLY A 22 12.22 -22.09 19.73
C GLY A 22 12.19 -23.54 19.28
N ASP A 23 13.10 -24.37 19.78
CA ASP A 23 13.19 -25.78 19.42
C ASP A 23 12.02 -26.59 20.03
N GLU A 24 11.68 -26.32 21.29
CA GLU A 24 10.55 -26.94 21.99
C GLU A 24 9.20 -26.58 21.32
N ILE A 25 9.00 -25.32 20.94
CA ILE A 25 7.81 -24.88 20.19
C ILE A 25 7.77 -25.52 18.80
N ALA A 26 8.93 -25.69 18.13
CA ALA A 26 8.99 -26.36 16.83
C ALA A 26 8.61 -27.84 16.93
N GLU A 27 9.06 -28.51 17.98
CA GLU A 27 8.81 -29.93 18.25
C GLU A 27 7.32 -30.16 18.58
N LEU A 28 6.74 -29.34 19.47
CA LEU A 28 5.30 -29.37 19.78
C LEU A 28 4.43 -29.15 18.53
N LEU A 29 4.80 -28.19 17.67
CA LEU A 29 4.08 -27.93 16.42
C LEU A 29 4.28 -29.02 15.35
N ALA A 30 5.39 -29.77 15.41
CA ALA A 30 5.65 -30.89 14.52
C ALA A 30 4.88 -32.15 14.95
N ALA A 31 4.67 -32.35 16.26
CA ALA A 31 3.94 -33.46 16.83
C ALA A 31 2.42 -33.23 16.94
N SER A 32 1.93 -32.00 16.75
CA SER A 32 0.50 -31.68 16.83
C SER A 32 -0.37 -32.41 15.79
N ASP A 33 -1.50 -32.94 16.27
CA ASP A 33 -2.59 -33.55 15.48
C ASP A 33 -3.49 -32.50 14.81
N THR A 34 -3.44 -31.24 15.26
CA THR A 34 -4.21 -30.09 14.72
C THR A 34 -3.32 -28.96 14.22
N PRO A 35 -2.44 -29.22 13.23
CA PRO A 35 -1.33 -28.34 12.88
C PRO A 35 -1.73 -26.93 12.43
N VAL A 36 -2.87 -26.79 11.75
CA VAL A 36 -3.32 -25.48 11.23
C VAL A 36 -3.81 -24.57 12.37
N ARG A 37 -4.60 -25.12 13.28
CA ARG A 37 -5.14 -24.39 14.42
C ARG A 37 -4.00 -23.98 15.36
N ASP A 38 -3.12 -24.90 15.67
CA ASP A 38 -2.03 -24.67 16.62
C ASP A 38 -1.00 -23.68 16.06
N LEU A 39 -0.73 -23.71 14.75
CA LEU A 39 0.07 -22.68 14.08
C LEU A 39 -0.58 -21.30 14.17
N ALA A 40 -1.90 -21.20 14.00
CA ALA A 40 -2.63 -19.94 14.09
C ALA A 40 -2.64 -19.39 15.54
N ASP A 41 -2.89 -20.25 16.53
CA ASP A 41 -2.89 -19.87 17.94
C ASP A 41 -1.49 -19.48 18.41
N THR A 42 -0.45 -20.22 18.01
CA THR A 42 0.94 -19.88 18.32
C THR A 42 1.37 -18.57 17.67
N ALA A 43 0.98 -18.33 16.41
CA ALA A 43 1.22 -17.06 15.75
C ALA A 43 0.51 -15.90 16.44
N ARG A 44 -0.74 -16.11 16.89
CA ARG A 44 -1.52 -15.12 17.65
C ARG A 44 -0.86 -14.78 18.97
N CYS A 45 -0.42 -15.79 19.74
CA CYS A 45 0.30 -15.61 21.00
C CYS A 45 1.63 -14.86 20.78
N ALA A 46 2.41 -15.25 19.76
CA ALA A 46 3.66 -14.59 19.41
C ALA A 46 3.47 -13.09 19.10
N VAL A 47 2.41 -12.77 18.34
CA VAL A 47 2.05 -11.39 18.01
C VAL A 47 1.60 -10.64 19.26
N HIS A 48 0.76 -11.25 20.10
CA HIS A 48 0.28 -10.65 21.33
C HIS A 48 1.44 -10.30 22.29
N ASP A 49 2.34 -11.23 22.58
CA ASP A 49 3.51 -11.01 23.44
C ASP A 49 4.40 -9.87 22.94
N ARG A 50 4.61 -9.83 21.62
CA ARG A 50 5.42 -8.81 20.98
C ARG A 50 4.76 -7.43 21.05
N LEU A 51 3.43 -7.38 20.97
CA LEU A 51 2.65 -6.15 21.14
C LEU A 51 2.63 -5.71 22.60
N SER A 52 2.41 -6.61 23.55
CA SER A 52 2.37 -6.33 24.99
C SER A 52 3.71 -5.81 25.51
N ARG A 53 4.83 -6.41 25.13
CA ARG A 53 6.17 -5.89 25.48
C ARG A 53 6.45 -4.53 24.85
N ARG A 54 5.98 -4.29 23.62
CA ARG A 54 6.11 -2.97 23.00
C ARG A 54 5.25 -1.94 23.71
N ALA A 55 4.00 -2.26 24.05
CA ALA A 55 3.10 -1.38 24.77
C ALA A 55 3.69 -0.93 26.11
N GLY A 56 4.33 -1.83 26.86
CA GLY A 56 5.02 -1.50 28.13
C GLY A 56 6.24 -0.58 27.98
N THR A 57 6.75 -0.37 26.76
CA THR A 57 7.94 0.47 26.48
C THR A 57 7.62 1.74 25.68
N ILE A 58 6.35 1.96 25.32
CA ILE A 58 5.92 3.15 24.59
C ILE A 58 5.63 4.27 25.59
N THR A 59 6.36 5.38 25.47
CA THR A 59 6.06 6.61 26.21
C THR A 59 4.81 7.29 25.64
N VAL A 60 4.07 8.01 26.47
CA VAL A 60 2.85 8.76 26.06
C VAL A 60 3.12 9.69 24.87
N ALA A 61 4.30 10.33 24.84
CA ALA A 61 4.71 11.18 23.74
C ALA A 61 4.82 10.42 22.40
N ARG A 62 5.40 9.20 22.42
CA ARG A 62 5.51 8.34 21.22
C ARG A 62 4.15 7.81 20.77
N ALA A 63 3.26 7.51 21.72
CA ALA A 63 1.89 7.12 21.40
C ALA A 63 1.13 8.25 20.70
N ARG A 64 1.26 9.49 21.19
CA ARG A 64 0.66 10.68 20.55
C ARG A 64 1.18 10.92 19.15
N THR A 65 2.50 10.86 18.95
CA THR A 65 3.08 11.01 17.61
C THR A 65 2.57 9.93 16.65
N ALA A 66 2.53 8.67 17.10
CA ALA A 66 2.03 7.58 16.27
C ALA A 66 0.55 7.74 15.91
N ALA A 67 -0.29 8.14 16.87
CA ALA A 67 -1.70 8.42 16.63
C ALA A 67 -1.88 9.55 15.62
N PHE A 68 -1.11 10.64 15.74
CA PHE A 68 -1.16 11.75 14.80
C PHE A 68 -0.71 11.34 13.39
N THR A 69 0.35 10.53 13.27
CA THR A 69 0.76 9.96 11.98
C THR A 69 -0.34 9.11 11.36
N VAL A 70 -1.01 8.26 12.15
CA VAL A 70 -2.11 7.42 11.66
C VAL A 70 -3.29 8.29 11.18
N ILE A 71 -3.67 9.32 11.94
CA ILE A 71 -4.73 10.26 11.53
C ILE A 71 -4.37 10.93 10.20
N LYS A 72 -3.14 11.44 10.06
CA LYS A 72 -2.65 12.01 8.78
C LYS A 72 -2.80 11.02 7.63
N LEU A 73 -2.45 9.76 7.85
CA LEU A 73 -2.56 8.71 6.83
C LEU A 73 -4.01 8.37 6.47
N VAL A 74 -4.91 8.37 7.45
CA VAL A 74 -6.35 8.13 7.22
C VAL A 74 -6.99 9.28 6.46
N VAL A 75 -6.57 10.53 6.72
CA VAL A 75 -7.08 11.72 6.05
C VAL A 75 -6.42 11.94 4.67
N ALA A 76 -5.23 11.39 4.43
CA ALA A 76 -4.48 11.59 3.20
C ALA A 76 -5.25 11.33 1.90
N PRO A 77 -6.07 10.25 1.76
CA PRO A 77 -6.84 10.02 0.54
C PRO A 77 -7.80 11.17 0.19
N LEU A 78 -8.36 11.85 1.20
CA LEU A 78 -9.22 13.00 0.98
C LEU A 78 -8.43 14.20 0.44
N ALA A 79 -7.24 14.46 1.00
CA ALA A 79 -6.35 15.49 0.48
C ALA A 79 -5.90 15.19 -0.97
N PHE A 80 -5.66 13.92 -1.30
CA PHE A 80 -5.32 13.49 -2.66
C PHE A 80 -6.51 13.71 -3.61
N GLY A 81 -7.73 13.38 -3.18
CA GLY A 81 -8.96 13.64 -3.91
C GLY A 81 -9.13 15.11 -4.24
N VAL A 82 -9.01 15.99 -3.24
CA VAL A 82 -9.12 17.44 -3.42
C VAL A 82 -8.05 17.97 -4.38
N LEU A 83 -6.79 17.53 -4.21
CA LEU A 83 -5.71 17.91 -5.11
C LEU A 83 -5.98 17.51 -6.56
N LEU A 84 -6.43 16.26 -6.78
CA LEU A 84 -6.75 15.79 -8.12
C LEU A 84 -7.91 16.57 -8.73
N LEU A 85 -8.99 16.77 -7.97
CA LEU A 85 -10.16 17.55 -8.45
C LEU A 85 -9.75 18.97 -8.85
N LEU A 86 -8.90 19.63 -8.06
CA LEU A 86 -8.38 20.95 -8.38
C LEU A 86 -7.61 20.94 -9.72
N LEU A 87 -6.73 19.95 -9.92
CA LEU A 87 -5.93 19.83 -11.14
C LEU A 87 -6.79 19.48 -12.37
N LEU A 88 -7.77 18.59 -12.23
CA LEU A 88 -8.71 18.24 -13.30
C LEU A 88 -9.58 19.44 -13.67
N THR A 89 -10.07 20.19 -12.68
CA THR A 89 -10.86 21.41 -12.92
C THR A 89 -10.02 22.46 -13.63
N THR A 90 -8.77 22.64 -13.22
CA THR A 90 -7.84 23.57 -13.85
C THR A 90 -7.55 23.17 -15.30
N ALA A 91 -7.35 21.87 -15.56
CA ALA A 91 -7.15 21.36 -16.92
C ALA A 91 -8.39 21.58 -17.80
N GLY A 92 -9.60 21.35 -17.28
CA GLY A 92 -10.86 21.60 -17.98
C GLY A 92 -11.04 23.08 -18.33
N LEU A 93 -10.90 23.97 -17.35
CA LEU A 93 -11.00 25.42 -17.56
C LEU A 93 -9.97 25.94 -18.57
N LEU A 94 -8.76 25.37 -18.57
CA LEU A 94 -7.73 25.73 -19.53
C LEU A 94 -8.09 25.26 -20.94
N ALA A 95 -8.64 24.06 -21.08
CA ALA A 95 -9.12 23.55 -22.36
C ALA A 95 -10.25 24.42 -22.92
N ASP A 96 -11.21 24.82 -22.08
CA ASP A 96 -12.31 25.71 -22.46
C ASP A 96 -11.79 27.08 -22.91
N ALA A 97 -10.90 27.68 -22.11
CA ALA A 97 -10.34 29.01 -22.39
C ALA A 97 -9.48 29.06 -23.66
N THR A 98 -8.81 27.95 -24.00
CA THR A 98 -7.94 27.85 -25.19
C THR A 98 -8.66 27.26 -26.41
N GLY A 99 -9.89 26.78 -26.26
CA GLY A 99 -10.63 26.05 -27.29
C GLY A 99 -10.08 24.64 -27.58
N ALA A 100 -9.08 24.16 -26.83
CA ALA A 100 -8.35 22.92 -27.07
C ALA A 100 -9.07 21.67 -26.51
N HIS A 101 -10.36 21.53 -26.78
CA HIS A 101 -11.20 20.44 -26.25
C HIS A 101 -10.70 19.05 -26.69
N GLU A 102 -10.16 18.94 -27.91
CA GLU A 102 -9.56 17.70 -28.41
C GLU A 102 -8.32 17.25 -27.61
N ALA A 103 -7.66 18.19 -26.92
CA ALA A 103 -6.50 17.91 -26.09
C ALA A 103 -6.84 17.63 -24.61
N ALA A 104 -8.12 17.73 -24.21
CA ALA A 104 -8.55 17.53 -22.83
C ALA A 104 -8.11 16.21 -22.19
N PRO A 105 -8.13 15.04 -22.89
CA PRO A 105 -7.65 13.78 -22.31
C PRO A 105 -6.18 13.82 -21.88
N TYR A 106 -5.32 14.50 -22.67
CA TYR A 106 -3.92 14.68 -22.32
C TYR A 106 -3.74 15.62 -21.12
N GLY A 107 -4.60 16.64 -21.02
CA GLY A 107 -4.66 17.53 -19.84
C GLY A 107 -5.01 16.77 -18.56
N TYR A 108 -5.97 15.85 -18.62
CA TYR A 108 -6.33 15.02 -17.47
C TYR A 108 -5.25 14.00 -17.10
N ALA A 109 -4.63 13.35 -18.08
CA ALA A 109 -3.48 12.48 -17.83
C ALA A 109 -2.32 13.25 -17.17
N LEU A 110 -2.04 14.48 -17.62
CA LEU A 110 -1.06 15.36 -17.00
C LEU A 110 -1.44 15.74 -15.57
N ALA A 111 -2.71 16.07 -15.32
CA ALA A 111 -3.22 16.36 -13.98
C ALA A 111 -2.98 15.18 -13.00
N VAL A 112 -3.27 13.95 -13.42
CA VAL A 112 -2.98 12.75 -12.63
C VAL A 112 -1.48 12.58 -12.38
N ALA A 113 -0.65 12.79 -13.40
CA ALA A 113 0.80 12.69 -13.26
C ALA A 113 1.36 13.71 -12.25
N LEU A 114 0.88 14.96 -12.30
CA LEU A 114 1.25 16.03 -11.37
C LEU A 114 0.76 15.75 -9.95
N ALA A 115 -0.46 15.21 -9.80
CA ALA A 115 -0.99 14.78 -8.51
C ALA A 115 -0.13 13.65 -7.93
N ALA A 116 0.19 12.63 -8.73
CA ALA A 116 1.05 11.51 -8.33
C ALA A 116 2.46 11.98 -7.92
N ALA A 117 3.06 12.91 -8.66
CA ALA A 117 4.36 13.49 -8.32
C ALA A 117 4.34 14.25 -6.98
N SER A 118 3.30 15.07 -6.77
CA SER A 118 3.07 15.79 -5.50
C SER A 118 2.93 14.82 -4.33
N VAL A 119 2.14 13.77 -4.50
CA VAL A 119 1.89 12.75 -3.49
C VAL A 119 3.15 11.91 -3.20
N TRP A 120 3.94 11.59 -4.22
CA TRP A 120 5.24 10.95 -4.05
C TRP A 120 6.19 11.80 -3.21
N TRP A 121 6.30 13.09 -3.53
CA TRP A 121 7.14 14.03 -2.80
C TRP A 121 6.71 14.13 -1.33
N PHE A 122 5.40 14.31 -1.10
CA PHE A 122 4.82 14.38 0.24
C PHE A 122 5.07 13.11 1.06
N GLY A 123 4.89 11.92 0.45
CA GLY A 123 5.17 10.64 1.09
C GLY A 123 6.63 10.48 1.52
N ARG A 124 7.58 10.94 0.69
CA ARG A 124 8.99 10.95 1.06
C ARG A 124 9.29 11.90 2.21
N TRP A 125 8.70 13.10 2.18
CA TRP A 125 8.85 14.09 3.22
C TRP A 125 8.31 13.58 4.56
N LEU A 126 7.09 13.03 4.58
CA LEU A 126 6.46 12.46 5.77
C LEU A 126 7.28 11.30 6.37
N ALA A 127 7.74 10.38 5.52
CA ALA A 127 8.60 9.29 5.93
C ALA A 127 9.99 9.76 6.40
N GLY A 128 10.38 10.97 5.99
CA GLY A 128 11.58 11.68 6.40
C GLY A 128 11.45 12.33 7.78
N SER A 129 10.32 12.95 8.08
CA SER A 129 10.10 13.67 9.33
C SER A 129 9.75 12.75 10.51
N GLU A 130 8.97 11.69 10.28
CA GLU A 130 8.43 10.84 11.35
C GLU A 130 8.76 9.34 11.14
N PRO A 131 9.13 8.60 12.21
CA PRO A 131 9.37 7.17 12.11
C PRO A 131 8.05 6.39 12.04
N ILE A 132 7.75 5.84 10.86
CA ILE A 132 6.56 5.00 10.64
C ILE A 132 6.91 3.53 10.90
N VAL A 133 6.41 2.98 12.01
CA VAL A 133 6.61 1.56 12.35
C VAL A 133 5.81 0.69 11.38
N ALA A 134 6.47 -0.33 10.82
CA ALA A 134 5.83 -1.27 9.89
C ALA A 134 5.09 -0.58 8.72
N ALA A 135 5.72 0.43 8.11
CA ALA A 135 5.14 1.23 7.03
C ALA A 135 4.47 0.42 5.91
N ALA A 136 5.03 -0.73 5.51
CA ALA A 136 4.45 -1.61 4.50
C ALA A 136 3.08 -2.21 4.87
N VAL A 137 2.67 -2.14 6.14
CA VAL A 137 1.38 -2.64 6.64
C VAL A 137 0.49 -1.50 7.11
N VAL A 138 1.04 -0.58 7.91
CA VAL A 138 0.27 0.52 8.52
C VAL A 138 -0.23 1.51 7.47
N VAL A 139 0.61 1.87 6.50
CA VAL A 139 0.26 2.85 5.46
C VAL A 139 -0.90 2.35 4.57
N PRO A 140 -0.85 1.16 3.94
CA PRO A 140 -1.95 0.71 3.09
C PRO A 140 -3.23 0.49 3.89
N ALA A 141 -3.14 -0.01 5.14
CA ALA A 141 -4.32 -0.16 6.00
C ALA A 141 -4.98 1.20 6.33
N ALA A 142 -4.19 2.22 6.70
CA ALA A 142 -4.71 3.54 7.01
C ALA A 142 -5.32 4.23 5.78
N LEU A 143 -4.67 4.14 4.61
CA LEU A 143 -5.20 4.67 3.35
C LEU A 143 -6.50 3.95 2.94
N ALA A 144 -6.56 2.63 3.10
CA ALA A 144 -7.76 1.85 2.81
C ALA A 144 -8.92 2.23 3.75
N LEU A 145 -8.64 2.45 5.04
CA LEU A 145 -9.62 2.98 6.00
C LEU A 145 -10.13 4.35 5.59
N GLY A 146 -9.25 5.25 5.14
CA GLY A 146 -9.62 6.56 4.60
C GLY A 146 -10.55 6.43 3.39
N LEU A 147 -10.18 5.62 2.40
CA LEU A 147 -10.99 5.38 1.19
C LEU A 147 -12.35 4.72 1.51
N ALA A 148 -12.37 3.75 2.43
CA ALA A 148 -13.60 3.14 2.91
C ALA A 148 -14.50 4.17 3.63
N GLY A 149 -13.89 5.06 4.43
CA GLY A 149 -14.59 6.16 5.10
C GLY A 149 -15.21 7.13 4.11
N ILE A 150 -14.49 7.53 3.06
CA ILE A 150 -15.02 8.37 1.97
C ILE A 150 -16.18 7.66 1.28
N SER A 151 -16.02 6.37 0.96
CA SER A 151 -17.06 5.54 0.33
C SER A 151 -18.34 5.39 1.19
N ALA A 152 -18.21 5.50 2.52
CA ALA A 152 -19.32 5.42 3.47
C ALA A 152 -20.20 6.69 3.49
N VAL A 153 -19.69 7.83 3.02
CA VAL A 153 -20.45 9.09 2.94
C VAL A 153 -21.13 9.18 1.57
N ARG A 154 -22.44 8.96 1.50
CA ARG A 154 -23.20 8.81 0.23
C ARG A 154 -22.85 9.85 -0.86
N PRO A 155 -22.94 11.19 -0.62
CA PRO A 155 -22.67 12.18 -1.68
C PRO A 155 -21.21 12.19 -2.16
N VAL A 156 -20.26 11.72 -1.33
CA VAL A 156 -18.82 11.72 -1.67
C VAL A 156 -18.40 10.35 -2.22
N GLY A 157 -19.00 9.27 -1.71
CA GLY A 157 -18.76 7.90 -2.16
C GLY A 157 -19.20 7.69 -3.60
N ASP A 158 -20.28 8.34 -4.01
CA ASP A 158 -20.75 8.30 -5.40
C ASP A 158 -19.76 8.96 -6.37
N VAL A 159 -18.84 9.81 -5.90
CA VAL A 159 -17.74 10.39 -6.71
C VAL A 159 -16.57 9.40 -6.85
N LEU A 160 -16.36 8.55 -5.85
CA LEU A 160 -15.34 7.50 -5.93
C LEU A 160 -15.74 6.40 -6.89
N GLY A 161 -16.98 5.92 -6.83
CA GLY A 161 -17.51 4.91 -7.73
C GLY A 161 -19.01 4.76 -7.55
N GLU A 162 -19.71 4.42 -8.62
CA GLU A 162 -21.18 4.28 -8.60
C GLU A 162 -21.64 3.15 -7.67
N VAL A 163 -20.91 2.03 -7.63
CA VAL A 163 -21.29 0.85 -6.85
C VAL A 163 -20.42 0.70 -5.61
N ARG A 164 -20.98 1.07 -4.44
CA ARG A 164 -20.28 1.02 -3.14
C ARG A 164 -19.63 -0.35 -2.86
N VAL A 165 -20.33 -1.44 -3.15
CA VAL A 165 -19.81 -2.80 -2.90
C VAL A 165 -18.56 -3.05 -3.74
N GLY A 166 -18.55 -2.60 -4.99
CA GLY A 166 -17.38 -2.70 -5.87
C GLY A 166 -16.23 -1.84 -5.38
N SER A 167 -16.50 -0.61 -4.94
CA SER A 167 -15.47 0.28 -4.36
C SER A 167 -14.82 -0.36 -3.13
N LEU A 168 -15.60 -0.93 -2.21
CA LEU A 168 -15.08 -1.58 -1.01
C LEU A 168 -14.28 -2.85 -1.33
N ALA A 169 -14.76 -3.68 -2.26
CA ALA A 169 -14.05 -4.88 -2.72
C ALA A 169 -12.70 -4.53 -3.36
N ALA A 170 -12.69 -3.50 -4.21
CA ALA A 170 -11.49 -2.97 -4.84
C ALA A 170 -10.50 -2.41 -3.81
N VAL A 171 -10.96 -1.61 -2.84
CA VAL A 171 -10.12 -1.06 -1.77
C VAL A 171 -9.53 -2.15 -0.89
N ALA A 172 -10.32 -3.19 -0.54
CA ALA A 172 -9.83 -4.33 0.24
C ALA A 172 -8.78 -5.15 -0.54
N CYS A 173 -9.04 -5.43 -1.81
CA CYS A 173 -8.10 -6.11 -2.70
C CYS A 173 -6.79 -5.30 -2.83
N TRP A 174 -6.92 -3.98 -3.05
CA TRP A 174 -5.79 -3.07 -3.11
C TRP A 174 -4.97 -3.09 -1.84
N ALA A 175 -5.60 -3.02 -0.66
CA ALA A 175 -4.89 -3.02 0.61
C ALA A 175 -4.02 -4.27 0.77
N LEU A 176 -4.57 -5.46 0.47
CA LEU A 176 -3.83 -6.72 0.54
C LEU A 176 -2.66 -6.77 -0.45
N GLY A 177 -2.91 -6.41 -1.72
CA GLY A 177 -1.87 -6.38 -2.74
C GLY A 177 -0.79 -5.33 -2.46
N ALA A 178 -1.16 -4.18 -1.93
CA ALA A 178 -0.27 -3.10 -1.54
C ALA A 178 0.63 -3.50 -0.36
N ILE A 179 0.11 -4.25 0.62
CA ILE A 179 0.90 -4.83 1.71
C ILE A 179 1.94 -5.81 1.17
N ALA A 180 1.54 -6.70 0.27
CA ALA A 180 2.43 -7.67 -0.35
C ALA A 180 3.53 -6.97 -1.16
N LEU A 181 3.15 -6.02 -2.02
CA LEU A 181 4.06 -5.22 -2.84
C LEU A 181 5.05 -4.42 -1.97
N GLY A 182 4.55 -3.66 -1.00
CA GLY A 182 5.37 -2.87 -0.08
C GLY A 182 6.35 -3.75 0.71
N SER A 183 5.93 -4.94 1.11
CA SER A 183 6.80 -5.91 1.80
C SER A 183 7.89 -6.46 0.88
N ALA A 184 7.56 -6.84 -0.35
CA ALA A 184 8.51 -7.33 -1.34
C ALA A 184 9.56 -6.26 -1.69
N VAL A 185 9.12 -5.04 -1.98
CA VAL A 185 9.98 -3.89 -2.28
C VAL A 185 10.90 -3.58 -1.10
N ARG A 186 10.37 -3.58 0.13
CA ARG A 186 11.18 -3.38 1.34
C ARG A 186 12.27 -4.44 1.48
N VAL A 187 11.97 -5.71 1.22
CA VAL A 187 12.95 -6.80 1.28
C VAL A 187 14.03 -6.62 0.22
N LEU A 188 13.65 -6.29 -1.02
CA LEU A 188 14.60 -6.05 -2.11
C LEU A 188 15.54 -4.87 -1.82
N LEU A 189 14.99 -3.76 -1.30
CA LEU A 189 15.78 -2.59 -0.91
C LEU A 189 16.75 -2.90 0.21
N ARG A 190 16.34 -3.68 1.22
CA ARG A 190 17.21 -4.13 2.31
C ARG A 190 18.34 -5.04 1.85
N ARG A 191 18.13 -5.79 0.76
CA ARG A 191 19.16 -6.62 0.12
C ARG A 191 20.06 -5.84 -0.85
N GLY A 192 19.94 -4.52 -0.93
CA GLY A 192 20.73 -3.69 -1.84
C GLY A 192 20.31 -3.79 -3.31
N ARG A 193 19.26 -4.55 -3.65
CA ARG A 193 18.79 -4.77 -5.02
C ARG A 193 17.90 -3.62 -5.51
N ARG A 194 18.49 -2.43 -5.65
CA ARG A 194 17.74 -1.20 -5.95
C ARG A 194 17.03 -1.25 -7.31
N ALA A 195 17.72 -1.68 -8.36
CA ALA A 195 17.13 -1.76 -9.71
C ALA A 195 15.92 -2.70 -9.74
N VAL A 196 16.06 -3.91 -9.18
CA VAL A 196 14.98 -4.89 -9.08
C VAL A 196 13.82 -4.35 -8.24
N ALA A 197 14.10 -3.64 -7.14
CA ALA A 197 13.07 -3.03 -6.32
C ALA A 197 12.27 -1.97 -7.09
N TRP A 198 12.93 -1.12 -7.90
CA TRP A 198 12.26 -0.12 -8.74
C TRP A 198 11.41 -0.78 -9.82
N LEU A 199 11.95 -1.76 -10.55
CA LEU A 199 11.21 -2.51 -11.55
C LEU A 199 10.00 -3.23 -10.94
N SER A 200 10.19 -3.90 -9.80
CA SER A 200 9.11 -4.59 -9.09
C SER A 200 8.05 -3.62 -8.57
N SER A 201 8.45 -2.41 -8.14
CA SER A 201 7.53 -1.36 -7.70
C SER A 201 6.67 -0.85 -8.86
N GLY A 202 7.29 -0.58 -10.02
CA GLY A 202 6.59 -0.09 -11.20
C GLY A 202 5.64 -1.14 -11.79
N ILE A 203 6.18 -2.31 -12.16
CA ILE A 203 5.41 -3.41 -12.76
C ILE A 203 4.36 -3.92 -11.76
N GLY A 204 4.77 -4.17 -10.51
CA GLY A 204 3.86 -4.66 -9.47
C GLY A 204 2.78 -3.65 -9.10
N GLY A 205 3.08 -2.35 -9.13
CA GLY A 205 2.10 -1.29 -8.94
C GLY A 205 1.07 -1.25 -10.06
N LEU A 206 1.50 -1.31 -11.32
CA LEU A 206 0.62 -1.35 -12.48
C LEU A 206 -0.29 -2.58 -12.47
N LEU A 207 0.28 -3.77 -12.26
CA LEU A 207 -0.48 -5.02 -12.19
C LEU A 207 -1.48 -5.02 -11.02
N LEU A 208 -1.11 -4.45 -9.88
CA LEU A 208 -2.02 -4.30 -8.75
C LEU A 208 -3.21 -3.42 -9.11
N LEU A 209 -2.97 -2.27 -9.72
CA LEU A 209 -4.03 -1.33 -10.07
C LEU A 209 -4.93 -1.87 -11.18
N ASP A 210 -4.38 -2.60 -12.14
CA ASP A 210 -5.13 -3.32 -13.17
C ASP A 210 -6.05 -4.38 -12.55
N ALA A 211 -5.50 -5.24 -11.68
CA ALA A 211 -6.27 -6.26 -10.98
C ALA A 211 -7.39 -5.66 -10.11
N VAL A 212 -7.12 -4.55 -9.42
CA VAL A 212 -8.12 -3.89 -8.57
C VAL A 212 -9.22 -3.24 -9.40
N THR A 213 -8.87 -2.65 -10.54
CA THR A 213 -9.86 -2.10 -11.48
C THR A 213 -10.75 -3.21 -12.03
N ALA A 214 -10.16 -4.36 -12.37
CA ALA A 214 -10.92 -5.53 -12.77
C ALA A 214 -11.86 -6.04 -11.67
N VAL A 215 -11.39 -6.09 -10.41
CA VAL A 215 -12.24 -6.45 -9.26
C VAL A 215 -13.42 -5.49 -9.13
N TYR A 216 -13.20 -4.17 -9.27
CA TYR A 216 -14.29 -3.20 -9.28
C TYR A 216 -15.30 -3.49 -10.39
N VAL A 217 -14.82 -3.61 -11.64
CA VAL A 217 -15.70 -3.83 -12.81
C VAL A 217 -16.52 -5.11 -12.66
N PHE A 218 -15.89 -6.22 -12.26
CA PHE A 218 -16.58 -7.50 -12.08
C PHE A 218 -17.60 -7.50 -10.95
N THR A 219 -17.47 -6.59 -9.99
CA THR A 219 -18.41 -6.48 -8.86
C THR A 219 -19.49 -5.42 -9.11
N ALA A 220 -19.18 -4.40 -9.90
CA ALA A 220 -20.09 -3.31 -10.21
C ALA A 220 -20.99 -3.61 -11.41
N LEU A 221 -20.51 -4.39 -12.39
CA LEU A 221 -21.18 -4.60 -13.67
C LEU A 221 -21.48 -6.10 -13.92
N PRO A 222 -22.63 -6.42 -14.53
CA PRO A 222 -22.93 -7.79 -14.94
C PRO A 222 -21.99 -8.25 -16.06
N ALA A 223 -21.75 -9.57 -16.13
CA ALA A 223 -20.74 -10.16 -17.01
C ALA A 223 -20.98 -9.93 -18.50
N GLU A 224 -22.25 -9.75 -18.90
CA GLU A 224 -22.64 -9.41 -20.28
C GLU A 224 -22.10 -8.04 -20.71
N ARG A 225 -21.98 -7.12 -19.77
CA ARG A 225 -21.58 -5.73 -20.01
C ARG A 225 -20.08 -5.51 -19.96
N ALA A 226 -19.36 -6.41 -19.28
CA ALA A 226 -17.91 -6.31 -19.06
C ALA A 226 -17.16 -7.55 -19.59
N PRO A 227 -16.87 -7.60 -20.90
CA PRO A 227 -16.16 -8.73 -21.51
C PRO A 227 -14.78 -8.92 -20.87
N ARG A 228 -14.52 -10.12 -20.34
CA ARG A 228 -13.28 -10.41 -19.58
C ARG A 228 -11.98 -10.18 -20.35
N HIS A 229 -12.02 -10.31 -21.68
CA HIS A 229 -10.84 -10.10 -22.52
C HIS A 229 -10.40 -8.63 -22.57
N ASN A 230 -11.29 -7.69 -22.23
CA ASN A 230 -10.97 -6.26 -22.13
C ASN A 230 -10.37 -5.87 -20.76
N ALA A 231 -10.33 -6.78 -19.79
CA ALA A 231 -9.90 -6.46 -18.43
C ALA A 231 -8.55 -5.72 -18.33
N PRO A 232 -7.49 -6.11 -19.09
CA PRO A 232 -6.20 -5.42 -19.03
C PRO A 232 -6.21 -3.98 -19.58
N LEU A 233 -7.30 -3.57 -20.23
CA LEU A 233 -7.45 -2.24 -20.83
C LEU A 233 -8.27 -1.29 -19.94
N TRP A 234 -8.97 -1.80 -18.92
CA TRP A 234 -9.84 -0.96 -18.09
C TRP A 234 -9.07 0.07 -17.26
N TYR A 235 -7.96 -0.34 -16.63
CA TYR A 235 -7.13 0.60 -15.88
C TYR A 235 -6.50 1.69 -16.76
N PRO A 236 -5.80 1.37 -17.88
CA PRO A 236 -5.23 2.42 -18.72
C PRO A 236 -6.31 3.31 -19.35
N SER A 237 -7.46 2.77 -19.72
CA SER A 237 -8.61 3.54 -20.21
C SER A 237 -9.15 4.52 -19.18
N ALA A 238 -9.31 4.08 -17.93
CA ALA A 238 -9.73 4.94 -16.82
C ALA A 238 -8.69 6.04 -16.50
N MET A 239 -7.40 5.80 -16.78
CA MET A 239 -6.31 6.76 -16.56
C MET A 239 -6.08 7.74 -17.70
N SER A 240 -6.49 7.39 -18.91
CA SER A 240 -6.39 8.27 -20.08
C SER A 240 -7.68 9.03 -20.33
N TRP A 241 -8.76 8.76 -19.58
CA TRP A 241 -10.10 9.27 -19.86
C TRP A 241 -10.53 8.96 -21.31
N TRP A 242 -10.04 7.83 -21.82
CA TRP A 242 -10.32 7.36 -23.18
C TRP A 242 -10.89 5.95 -23.09
N ASP A 243 -12.21 5.86 -23.24
CA ASP A 243 -12.97 4.61 -23.25
C ASP A 243 -13.48 4.33 -24.66
N PRO A 244 -12.84 3.44 -25.43
CA PRO A 244 -13.29 3.07 -26.78
C PRO A 244 -14.53 2.17 -26.80
N GLY A 245 -15.30 2.09 -25.70
CA GLY A 245 -16.44 1.18 -25.56
C GLY A 245 -16.05 -0.16 -24.97
N LEU A 246 -15.13 -0.16 -23.98
CA LEU A 246 -14.65 -1.38 -23.34
C LEU A 246 -15.72 -2.08 -22.49
N VAL A 247 -16.79 -1.34 -22.15
CA VAL A 247 -17.99 -1.79 -21.44
C VAL A 247 -19.19 -1.51 -22.34
N ASP A 248 -20.02 -2.52 -22.58
CA ASP A 248 -21.26 -2.44 -23.39
C ASP A 248 -21.13 -1.93 -24.84
N GLY A 249 -19.92 -1.67 -25.32
CA GLY A 249 -19.69 -1.03 -26.63
C GLY A 249 -20.12 0.45 -26.67
N ALA A 250 -20.52 1.03 -25.54
CA ALA A 250 -20.91 2.44 -25.44
C ALA A 250 -19.74 3.30 -24.97
N TYR A 251 -19.56 4.45 -25.61
CA TYR A 251 -18.47 5.38 -25.30
C TYR A 251 -18.63 5.97 -23.88
N ARG A 252 -17.54 6.04 -23.10
CA ARG A 252 -17.45 6.59 -21.72
C ARG A 252 -18.20 5.85 -20.61
N GLN A 253 -18.81 4.70 -20.87
CA GLN A 253 -19.58 4.00 -19.83
C GLN A 253 -18.67 3.44 -18.71
N LEU A 254 -17.43 3.06 -19.03
CA LEU A 254 -16.44 2.66 -18.03
C LEU A 254 -16.08 3.83 -17.11
N GLU A 255 -15.94 5.03 -17.66
CA GLU A 255 -15.62 6.26 -16.92
C GLU A 255 -16.74 6.62 -15.93
N ASP A 256 -18.00 6.58 -16.40
CA ASP A 256 -19.17 6.88 -15.56
C ASP A 256 -19.34 5.88 -14.42
N SER A 257 -19.02 4.60 -14.67
CA SER A 257 -19.15 3.53 -13.70
C SER A 257 -18.05 3.57 -12.62
N ILE A 258 -16.80 3.82 -13.03
CA ILE A 258 -15.61 3.68 -12.18
C ILE A 258 -15.18 5.01 -11.53
N LYS A 259 -15.46 6.14 -12.18
CA LYS A 259 -15.22 7.50 -11.69
C LYS A 259 -13.78 7.70 -11.16
N MET A 260 -13.63 8.24 -9.95
CA MET A 260 -12.34 8.66 -9.39
C MET A 260 -11.57 7.55 -8.65
N LEU A 261 -12.08 6.32 -8.59
CA LEU A 261 -11.46 5.25 -7.80
C LEU A 261 -10.04 4.88 -8.32
N PRO A 262 -9.81 4.60 -9.62
CA PRO A 262 -8.49 4.29 -10.14
C PRO A 262 -7.46 5.38 -9.85
N PRO A 263 -7.68 6.68 -10.18
CA PRO A 263 -6.69 7.72 -9.88
C PRO A 263 -6.43 7.89 -8.38
N MET A 264 -7.43 7.69 -7.51
CA MET A 264 -7.19 7.65 -6.06
C MET A 264 -6.27 6.51 -5.64
N LEU A 265 -6.53 5.30 -6.12
CA LEU A 265 -5.71 4.12 -5.79
C LEU A 265 -4.29 4.25 -6.35
N THR A 266 -4.12 4.88 -7.51
CA THR A 266 -2.81 5.20 -8.07
C THR A 266 -2.02 6.13 -7.17
N MET A 267 -2.63 7.23 -6.72
CA MET A 267 -1.98 8.13 -5.77
C MET A 267 -1.64 7.45 -4.44
N CYS A 268 -2.56 6.64 -3.91
CA CYS A 268 -2.30 5.86 -2.69
C CYS A 268 -1.13 4.87 -2.88
N THR A 269 -1.02 4.23 -4.05
CA THR A 269 0.07 3.31 -4.39
C THR A 269 1.40 4.04 -4.49
N VAL A 270 1.42 5.18 -5.19
CA VAL A 270 2.61 6.04 -5.33
C VAL A 270 3.08 6.55 -3.97
N PHE A 271 2.15 7.01 -3.13
CA PHE A 271 2.43 7.44 -1.76
C PHE A 271 3.06 6.31 -0.93
N LEU A 272 2.46 5.12 -0.96
CA LEU A 272 2.94 3.96 -0.25
C LEU A 272 4.38 3.61 -0.65
N LEU A 273 4.65 3.53 -1.95
CA LEU A 273 5.97 3.19 -2.47
C LEU A 273 7.01 4.25 -2.11
N ALA A 274 6.64 5.53 -2.08
CA ALA A 274 7.49 6.61 -1.59
C ALA A 274 7.87 6.43 -0.12
N VAL A 275 6.88 6.17 0.74
CA VAL A 275 7.10 5.94 2.18
C VAL A 275 7.94 4.69 2.44
N VAL A 276 7.61 3.57 1.79
CA VAL A 276 8.36 2.30 1.91
C VAL A 276 9.81 2.49 1.43
N GLY A 277 10.01 3.22 0.34
CA GLY A 277 11.34 3.50 -0.21
C GLY A 277 12.25 4.24 0.77
N VAL A 278 11.73 5.24 1.49
CA VAL A 278 12.48 6.00 2.50
C VAL A 278 12.71 5.19 3.77
N THR A 279 11.66 4.56 4.29
CA THR A 279 11.75 3.80 5.56
C THR A 279 12.65 2.56 5.46
N ALA A 280 12.69 1.90 4.30
CA ALA A 280 13.59 0.76 4.08
C ALA A 280 15.08 1.15 4.17
N ARG A 281 15.44 2.35 3.69
CA ARG A 281 16.84 2.85 3.69
C ARG A 281 17.36 3.19 5.09
N ARG A 282 16.51 3.70 5.97
CA ARG A 282 16.87 4.08 7.35
C ARG A 282 17.25 2.90 8.25
N SER A 283 16.76 1.69 7.92
CA SER A 283 17.01 0.49 8.74
C SER A 283 18.32 -0.23 8.39
N ALA A 284 19.11 0.24 7.43
CA ALA A 284 20.36 -0.41 7.06
C ALA A 284 21.40 -0.21 8.19
N PRO A 285 21.92 -1.28 8.81
CA PRO A 285 23.01 -1.14 9.78
C PRO A 285 24.21 -0.51 9.09
N LEU A 286 24.80 0.53 9.68
CA LEU A 286 26.05 1.11 9.18
C LEU A 286 27.14 0.02 9.18
N PRO A 287 27.67 -0.37 8.01
CA PRO A 287 28.78 -1.32 7.93
C PRO A 287 30.05 -0.56 8.35
N GLY A 288 30.39 -0.54 9.64
CA GLY A 288 31.64 0.09 10.05
C GLY A 288 31.91 0.28 11.54
N ARG A 289 30.91 0.31 12.43
CA ARG A 289 31.16 0.63 13.85
C ARG A 289 31.60 -0.54 14.75
N ALA A 290 31.66 -1.77 14.22
CA ALA A 290 32.07 -2.95 14.99
C ALA A 290 33.58 -3.28 14.92
N ARG A 291 34.40 -2.56 14.11
CA ARG A 291 35.84 -2.86 13.95
C ARG A 291 36.79 -2.04 14.83
N GLY A 292 36.30 -1.08 15.62
CA GLY A 292 37.15 -0.14 16.36
C GLY A 292 37.36 -0.41 17.85
N ARG A 293 36.87 -1.51 18.42
CA ARG A 293 36.92 -1.75 19.88
C ARG A 293 37.74 -2.96 20.34
N ALA A 294 38.54 -3.55 19.45
CA ALA A 294 39.40 -4.70 19.77
C ALA A 294 40.91 -4.39 19.65
N ALA A 295 41.31 -3.13 19.55
CA ALA A 295 42.72 -2.73 19.57
C ALA A 295 42.92 -1.74 20.73
N GLY A 296 43.27 -2.25 21.91
CA GLY A 296 43.53 -1.42 23.08
C GLY A 296 43.36 -2.14 24.40
N ARG A 297 44.04 -3.28 24.56
CA ARG A 297 44.43 -3.84 25.86
C ARG A 297 45.51 -4.89 25.60
N GLU A 298 46.71 -4.42 25.33
CA GLU A 298 47.91 -5.18 25.69
C GLU A 298 48.09 -5.04 27.21
N PRO A 299 48.31 -6.15 27.93
CA PRO A 299 48.74 -6.11 29.31
C PRO A 299 50.27 -6.16 29.41
N ALA A 300 50.75 -5.66 30.55
CA ALA A 300 52.01 -5.97 31.24
C ALA A 300 53.25 -5.13 30.85
N PRO A 301 54.27 -5.07 31.73
CA PRO A 301 54.39 -5.64 33.08
C PRO A 301 54.30 -4.62 34.24
#